data_AF-A0A4Y2A462-F1
#
_entry.id   AF-A0A4Y2A462-F1
#
_cell.length_a   1.000
_cell.length_b   1.000
_cell.length_c   1.000
_cell.angle_alpha   90.00
_cell.angle_beta   90.00
_cell.angle_gamma   90.00
#
_symmetry.space_group_name_H-M   'P 1'
#
loop_
_entity.id
_entity.type
_entity.pdbx_description
1 polymer ?
#
loop_
_entity_poly.entity_id
_entity_poly.type
_entity_poly.pdbx_seq_one_letter_code
_entity_poly.pdbx_strand_id
1 'polypeptide(L)'
;MASGKKKRRTEEENREFNQDWTESFAFIYNTDGLPTCLICHEKLAHNKKSNLERDFAAKHTQFAGKYPTGDARKKAVKELRKKQQQTGHNLPIM
;
A
#
# COMPACT_ATOMS: atom_id res chain seq x y z
N MET A 1 0.52 26.20 39.31
CA MET A 1 -0.23 25.17 38.58
C MET A 1 -0.39 25.63 37.14
N ALA A 2 0.10 24.88 36.15
CA ALA A 2 -0.13 25.18 34.74
C ALA A 2 -0.19 23.86 33.96
N SER A 3 -1.39 23.53 33.50
CA SER A 3 -1.71 22.33 32.73
C SER A 3 -1.24 22.51 31.29
N GLY A 4 -0.04 22.01 31.00
CA GLY A 4 0.54 21.97 29.66
C GLY A 4 -0.01 20.78 28.88
N LYS A 5 -0.96 21.05 28.00
CA LYS A 5 -1.61 20.12 27.07
C LYS A 5 -0.60 19.15 26.42
N LYS A 6 -0.85 17.84 26.56
CA LYS A 6 -0.11 16.73 25.92
C LYS A 6 0.00 16.97 24.41
N LYS A 7 1.10 17.57 23.96
CA LYS A 7 1.56 17.45 22.57
C LYS A 7 2.00 16.00 22.41
N ARG A 8 1.15 15.18 21.78
CA ARG A 8 1.52 13.83 21.34
C ARG A 8 2.66 13.99 20.33
N ARG A 9 3.89 13.91 20.81
CA ARG A 9 5.06 13.58 19.99
C ARG A 9 4.84 12.16 19.49
N THR A 10 4.24 12.05 18.32
CA THR A 10 4.28 10.84 17.48
C THR A 10 4.62 11.28 16.06
N GLU A 11 5.54 12.24 15.99
CA GLU A 11 6.22 12.65 14.79
C GLU A 11 7.55 11.93 14.87
N GLU A 12 7.76 10.89 14.06
CA GLU A 12 9.05 10.51 13.43
C GLU A 12 9.24 8.99 13.25
N GLU A 13 8.84 8.12 14.18
CA GLU A 13 9.46 6.77 14.23
C GLU A 13 8.83 5.66 13.37
N ASN A 14 7.85 5.91 12.50
CA ASN A 14 7.21 4.81 11.74
C ASN A 14 6.57 5.20 10.39
N ARG A 15 7.17 6.16 9.67
CA ARG A 15 6.77 6.46 8.28
C ARG A 15 7.38 5.49 7.26
N GLU A 16 8.08 4.46 7.71
CA GLU A 16 8.62 3.44 6.85
C GLU A 16 7.50 2.54 6.32
N PHE A 17 7.49 2.31 5.02
CA PHE A 17 6.52 1.42 4.39
C PHE A 17 6.84 -0.02 4.79
N ASN A 18 5.94 -0.68 5.51
CA ASN A 18 6.14 -2.07 5.89
C ASN A 18 5.87 -2.97 4.67
N GLN A 19 6.86 -3.79 4.29
CA GLN A 19 6.73 -4.70 3.16
C GLN A 19 5.59 -5.71 3.33
N ASP A 20 5.24 -6.08 4.57
CA ASP A 20 4.09 -6.94 4.87
C ASP A 20 2.76 -6.35 4.38
N TRP A 21 2.65 -5.01 4.31
CA TRP A 21 1.49 -4.35 3.74
C TRP A 21 1.35 -4.59 2.24
N THR A 22 2.45 -4.88 1.56
CA THR A 22 2.42 -5.32 0.15
C THR A 22 1.66 -6.62 0.04
N GLU A 23 2.08 -7.62 0.81
CA GLU A 23 1.51 -8.96 0.80
C GLU A 23 0.06 -8.98 1.29
N SER A 24 -0.27 -8.14 2.27
CA SER A 24 -1.59 -8.11 2.91
C SER A 24 -2.62 -7.26 2.16
N PHE A 25 -2.21 -6.12 1.60
CA PHE A 25 -3.11 -5.10 1.01
C PHE A 25 -2.83 -4.80 -0.47
N ALA A 26 -1.87 -5.47 -1.09
CA ALA A 26 -1.46 -5.22 -2.47
C ALA A 26 -0.92 -3.80 -2.73
N PHE A 27 -0.27 -3.17 -1.75
CA PHE A 27 0.34 -1.84 -1.92
C PHE A 27 1.85 -1.94 -2.12
N ILE A 28 2.45 -1.02 -2.86
CA ILE A 28 3.91 -0.89 -2.95
C ILE A 28 4.33 0.52 -2.60
N TYR A 29 5.56 0.67 -2.13
CA TYR A 29 6.17 1.98 -2.01
C TYR A 29 6.73 2.42 -3.35
N ASN A 30 6.22 3.53 -3.90
CA ASN A 30 6.73 4.06 -5.16
C ASN A 30 7.92 5.01 -4.93
N THR A 31 8.65 5.31 -6.00
CA THR A 31 9.76 6.29 -5.98
C THR A 31 9.31 7.69 -5.56
N ASP A 32 8.04 8.03 -5.74
CA ASP A 32 7.41 9.27 -5.26
C ASP A 32 7.31 9.37 -3.72
N GLY A 33 7.68 8.31 -3.00
CA GLY A 33 7.59 8.24 -1.55
C GLY A 33 6.17 7.99 -1.03
N LEU A 34 5.26 7.57 -1.90
CA LEU A 34 3.85 7.33 -1.58
C LEU A 34 3.47 5.86 -1.80
N PRO A 35 2.56 5.30 -0.99
CA PRO A 35 2.00 3.98 -1.25
C PRO A 35 1.13 4.00 -2.50
N THR A 36 1.38 3.09 -3.42
CA THR A 36 0.58 2.89 -4.65
C THR A 36 -0.08 1.53 -4.61
N CYS A 37 -1.38 1.48 -4.88
CA CYS A 37 -2.11 0.22 -4.95
C CYS A 37 -1.77 -0.53 -6.25
N LEU A 38 -1.47 -1.82 -6.18
CA LEU A 38 -1.21 -2.66 -7.35
C LEU A 38 -2.48 -3.08 -8.11
N ILE A 39 -3.66 -2.90 -7.49
CA ILE A 39 -4.95 -3.31 -8.07
C ILE A 39 -5.59 -2.16 -8.86
N CYS A 40 -5.67 -0.96 -8.28
CA CYS A 40 -6.24 0.23 -8.94
C CYS A 40 -5.20 1.26 -9.41
N HIS A 41 -3.91 1.08 -9.06
CA HIS A 41 -2.82 2.02 -9.38
C HIS A 41 -3.00 3.41 -8.72
N GLU A 42 -3.85 3.51 -7.71
CA GLU A 42 -4.07 4.76 -6.99
C GLU A 42 -2.99 4.98 -5.93
N LYS A 43 -2.53 6.23 -5.83
CA LYS A 43 -1.53 6.68 -4.86
C LYS A 43 -2.22 7.24 -3.63
N LEU A 44 -1.78 6.81 -2.44
CA LEU A 44 -2.26 7.37 -1.18
C LEU A 44 -1.37 8.53 -0.74
N ALA A 45 -1.98 9.64 -0.33
CA ALA A 45 -1.26 10.81 0.17
C ALA A 45 -0.50 10.57 1.49
N HIS A 46 -0.82 9.48 2.21
CA HIS A 46 -0.21 9.17 3.50
C HIS A 46 0.16 7.69 3.58
N ASN A 47 1.41 7.42 3.95
CA ASN A 47 1.89 6.10 4.30
C ASN A 47 1.38 5.67 5.69
N LYS A 48 0.11 5.30 5.78
CA LYS A 48 -0.54 4.83 7.01
C LYS A 48 -1.29 3.54 6.73
N LYS A 49 -1.07 2.51 7.56
CA LYS A 49 -1.78 1.23 7.46
C LYS A 49 -3.30 1.39 7.37
N SER A 50 -3.89 2.28 8.19
CA SER A 50 -5.33 2.53 8.18
C SER A 50 -5.84 3.06 6.84
N ASN A 51 -5.02 3.82 6.11
CA ASN A 51 -5.37 4.31 4.79
C ASN A 51 -5.35 3.17 3.75
N LEU A 52 -4.33 2.30 3.81
CA LEU A 52 -4.19 1.13 2.95
C LEU A 52 -5.35 0.14 3.17
N GLU A 53 -5.64 -0.15 4.43
CA GLU A 53 -6.69 -1.09 4.82
C GLU A 53 -8.07 -0.59 4.40
N ARG A 54 -8.36 0.71 4.61
CA ARG A 54 -9.63 1.31 4.18
C ARG A 54 -9.77 1.28 2.66
N ASP A 55 -8.72 1.62 1.93
CA ASP A 55 -8.73 1.60 0.47
C ASP A 55 -8.99 0.19 -0.07
N PHE A 56 -8.22 -0.78 0.44
CA PHE A 56 -8.36 -2.18 0.08
C PHE A 56 -9.75 -2.74 0.42
N ALA A 57 -10.23 -2.52 1.65
CA ALA A 57 -11.52 -3.03 2.08
C ALA A 57 -12.69 -2.34 1.38
N ALA A 58 -12.57 -1.08 0.96
CA ALA A 58 -13.66 -0.36 0.30
C ALA A 58 -13.70 -0.60 -1.22
N LYS A 59 -12.55 -0.57 -1.90
CA LYS A 59 -12.46 -0.66 -3.36
C LYS A 59 -12.16 -2.06 -3.86
N HIS A 60 -11.51 -2.88 -3.03
CA HIS A 60 -11.02 -4.20 -3.41
C HIS A 60 -11.74 -5.33 -2.66
N THR A 61 -13.00 -5.12 -2.26
CA THR A 61 -13.89 -6.16 -1.71
C THR A 61 -13.95 -7.40 -2.59
N GLN A 62 -14.08 -7.22 -3.91
CA GLN A 62 -14.12 -8.32 -4.86
C GLN A 62 -12.80 -9.11 -4.91
N PHE A 63 -11.68 -8.41 -4.81
CA PHE A 63 -10.35 -9.05 -4.75
C PHE A 63 -10.18 -9.79 -3.42
N ALA A 64 -10.59 -9.19 -2.29
CA ALA A 64 -10.58 -9.83 -0.99
C ALA A 64 -11.46 -11.10 -0.96
N GLY A 65 -12.59 -11.09 -1.68
CA GLY A 65 -13.46 -12.24 -1.86
C GLY A 65 -12.85 -13.34 -2.74
N LYS A 66 -12.16 -12.98 -3.83
CA LYS A 66 -11.45 -13.96 -4.69
C LYS A 66 -10.18 -14.51 -4.06
N TYR A 67 -9.47 -13.70 -3.29
CA TYR A 67 -8.18 -14.01 -2.70
C TYR A 67 -8.24 -13.77 -1.19
N PRO A 68 -8.69 -14.76 -0.40
CA PRO A 68 -8.70 -14.67 1.05
C PRO A 68 -7.26 -14.52 1.59
N THR A 69 -7.15 -14.00 2.81
CA THR A 69 -5.88 -13.75 3.48
C THR A 69 -5.04 -15.03 3.56
N GLY A 70 -3.72 -14.93 3.34
CA GLY A 70 -2.79 -16.07 3.32
C GLY A 70 -2.06 -16.19 1.98
N ASP A 71 -1.57 -17.39 1.67
CA ASP A 71 -0.76 -17.66 0.47
C ASP A 71 -1.44 -17.30 -0.84
N ALA A 72 -2.76 -17.49 -0.94
CA ALA A 72 -3.52 -17.16 -2.14
C ALA A 72 -3.40 -15.66 -2.48
N ARG A 73 -3.56 -14.79 -1.47
CA ARG A 73 -3.38 -13.35 -1.63
C ARG A 73 -1.93 -12.98 -1.89
N LYS A 74 -0.98 -13.54 -1.13
CA LYS A 74 0.46 -13.30 -1.33
C LYS A 74 0.88 -13.60 -2.77
N LYS A 75 0.43 -14.74 -3.32
CA LYS A 75 0.70 -15.12 -4.71
C LYS A 75 0.05 -14.15 -5.70
N ALA A 76 -1.21 -13.78 -5.50
CA ALA A 76 -1.90 -12.82 -6.37
C ALA A 76 -1.19 -11.45 -6.38
N VAL A 77 -0.80 -10.93 -5.21
CA VAL A 77 -0.03 -9.69 -5.07
C VAL A 77 1.32 -9.79 -5.79
N LYS A 78 2.04 -10.90 -5.62
CA LYS A 78 3.34 -11.11 -6.25
C LYS A 78 3.23 -11.07 -7.78
N GLU A 79 2.18 -11.68 -8.34
CA GLU A 79 1.91 -11.65 -9.77
C GLU A 79 1.51 -10.25 -10.25
N LEU A 80 0.69 -9.51 -9.49
CA LEU A 80 0.38 -8.10 -9.80
C LEU A 80 1.65 -7.23 -9.81
N ARG A 81 2.54 -7.41 -8.84
CA ARG A 81 3.81 -6.68 -8.76
C ARG A 81 4.73 -6.98 -9.95
N LYS A 82 4.81 -8.24 -10.40
CA LYS A 82 5.56 -8.58 -11.61
C LYS A 82 4.99 -7.90 -12.85
N LYS A 83 3.66 -7.88 -13.00
CA LYS A 83 2.99 -7.21 -14.12
C LYS A 83 3.29 -5.70 -14.14
N GLN A 84 3.28 -5.04 -12.99
CA GLN A 84 3.67 -3.62 -12.88
C GLN A 84 5.09 -3.34 -13.41
N GLN A 85 6.05 -4.19 -13.05
CA GLN A 85 7.45 -4.01 -13.48
C GLN A 85 7.62 -4.22 -14.99
N GLN A 86 6.80 -5.10 -15.59
CA GLN A 86 6.79 -5.34 -17.03
C GLN A 86 6.16 -4.16 -17.79
N THR A 87 5.11 -3.55 -17.26
CA THR A 87 4.47 -2.38 -17.90
C THR A 87 5.34 -1.12 -17.88
N GLY A 88 6.29 -1.01 -16.95
CA GLY A 88 7.25 0.10 -16.90
C GLY A 88 8.40 -0.01 -17.91
N HIS A 89 8.58 -1.16 -18.58
CA HIS A 89 9.70 -1.39 -19.51
C HIS A 89 9.31 -1.30 -21.00
N ASN A 90 8.06 -0.92 -21.29
CA ASN A 90 7.55 -0.89 -22.67
C ASN A 90 7.12 0.53 -23.10
N LEU A 91 7.88 1.55 -22.69
CA LEU A 91 7.88 2.80 -23.44
C LEU A 91 8.72 2.55 -24.70
N PRO A 92 8.15 2.53 -25.91
CA PRO A 92 8.97 2.59 -27.11
C PRO A 92 9.75 3.90 -27.04
N ILE A 93 11.09 3.79 -27.06
CA ILE A 93 11.94 4.92 -27.40
C ILE A 93 11.55 5.30 -28.83
N MET A 94 10.83 6.41 -28.95
CA MET A 94 10.62 7.12 -30.21
C MET A 94 11.45 8.39 -30.17
#